data_AF-A0A2N7R2B1-F1
#
_entry.id   AF-A0A2N7R2B1-F1
#
_cell.length_a   1.000
_cell.length_b   1.000
_cell.length_c   1.000
_cell.angle_alpha   90.00
_cell.angle_beta   90.00
_cell.angle_gamma   90.00
#
_symmetry.space_group_name_H-M   'P 1'
#
loop_
_entity.id
_entity.type
_entity.pdbx_description
1 polymer ?
#
loop_
_entity_poly.entity_id
_entity_poly.type
_entity_poly.pdbx_seq_one_letter_code
_entity_poly.pdbx_strand_id
1 'polypeptide(L)'
;MLAAYLSPAHIAAIDVGCPVSALGSEMPRQAPEVRRAATIHIKEMIDLFARQLPNWGQPEAHAQAMAMVCAMIGTTILARAVDEPALSEALCAATLAQCPQADK
;
A
#
# COMPACT_ATOMS: atom_id res chain seq x y z
N MET A 1 9.08 5.63 -2.66
CA MET A 1 8.43 4.39 -2.16
C MET A 1 7.03 4.21 -2.70
N LEU A 2 6.13 5.17 -2.49
CA LEU A 2 4.77 5.14 -3.05
C LEU A 2 4.75 4.95 -4.58
N ALA A 3 5.51 5.75 -5.32
CA ALA A 3 5.63 5.62 -6.78
C ALA A 3 6.22 4.27 -7.23
N ALA A 4 7.13 3.68 -6.45
CA ALA A 4 7.66 2.35 -6.73
C ALA A 4 6.62 1.25 -6.47
N TYR A 5 5.83 1.40 -5.40
CA TYR A 5 4.76 0.47 -5.03
C TYR A 5 3.61 0.47 -6.05
N LEU A 6 3.26 1.64 -6.60
CA LEU A 6 2.24 1.78 -7.65
C LEU A 6 2.83 1.78 -9.06
N SER A 7 4.09 1.34 -9.22
CA SER A 7 4.73 1.27 -10.54
C SER A 7 4.09 0.17 -11.39
N PRO A 8 4.07 0.31 -12.73
CA PRO A 8 3.59 -0.73 -13.63
C PRO A 8 4.27 -2.09 -13.37
N ALA A 9 5.57 -2.08 -13.03
CA ALA A 9 6.32 -3.27 -12.68
C ALA A 9 5.76 -3.97 -11.43
N HIS A 10 5.38 -3.24 -10.38
CA HIS A 10 4.80 -3.85 -9.18
C HIS A 10 3.35 -4.31 -9.40
N ILE A 11 2.57 -3.56 -10.16
CA ILE A 11 1.20 -3.93 -10.51
C ILE A 11 1.19 -5.26 -11.29
N ALA A 12 2.05 -5.39 -12.29
CA ALA A 12 2.21 -6.61 -13.09
C ALA A 12 2.81 -7.80 -12.31
N ALA A 13 3.59 -7.52 -11.26
CA ALA A 13 4.23 -8.53 -10.42
C ALA A 13 3.26 -9.14 -9.39
N ILE A 14 2.29 -9.92 -9.87
CA ILE A 14 1.26 -10.55 -9.04
C ILE A 14 1.87 -11.53 -8.02
N ASP A 15 2.90 -12.28 -8.42
CA ASP A 15 3.49 -13.36 -7.60
C ASP A 15 4.59 -12.90 -6.63
N VAL A 16 5.13 -11.69 -6.82
CA VAL A 16 6.26 -11.16 -6.02
C VAL A 16 5.96 -9.79 -5.41
N GLY A 17 4.68 -9.39 -5.40
CA GLY A 17 4.20 -8.12 -4.86
C GLY A 17 3.91 -8.15 -3.35
N CYS A 18 3.27 -7.08 -2.85
CA CYS A 18 2.88 -7.01 -1.44
C CYS A 18 1.85 -8.12 -1.09
N PRO A 19 2.14 -9.01 -0.13
CA PRO A 19 1.23 -10.11 0.20
C PRO A 19 -0.10 -9.63 0.78
N VAL A 20 -0.14 -8.42 1.37
CA VAL A 20 -1.39 -7.82 1.89
C VAL A 20 -2.35 -7.50 0.75
N SER A 21 -1.84 -7.06 -0.41
CA SER A 21 -2.67 -6.80 -1.60
C SER A 21 -3.22 -8.09 -2.23
N ALA A 22 -2.54 -9.22 -2.05
CA ALA A 22 -2.95 -10.50 -2.62
C ALA A 22 -3.87 -11.31 -1.68
N LEU A 23 -3.61 -11.28 -0.37
CA LEU A 23 -4.22 -12.20 0.61
C LEU A 23 -4.97 -11.49 1.74
N GLY A 24 -5.10 -10.16 1.69
CA GLY A 24 -5.70 -9.36 2.77
C GLY A 24 -7.10 -9.83 3.19
N SER A 25 -7.95 -10.21 2.23
CA SER A 25 -9.30 -10.73 2.50
C SER A 25 -9.32 -12.09 3.18
N GLU A 26 -8.24 -12.87 3.02
CA GLU A 26 -8.12 -14.22 3.57
C GLU A 26 -7.48 -14.23 4.96
N MET A 27 -6.82 -13.13 5.36
CA MET A 27 -6.15 -13.03 6.67
C MET A 27 -7.04 -13.39 7.86
N PRO A 28 -8.34 -13.00 7.93
CA PRO A 28 -9.20 -13.40 9.05
C PRO A 28 -9.39 -14.93 9.19
N ARG A 29 -9.21 -15.69 8.11
CA ARG A 29 -9.33 -17.17 8.08
C ARG A 29 -8.02 -17.90 8.37
N GLN A 30 -6.89 -17.18 8.41
CA GLN A 30 -5.58 -17.77 8.62
C GLN A 30 -5.33 -18.13 10.09
N ALA A 31 -4.38 -19.04 10.31
CA ALA A 31 -3.90 -19.42 11.63
C ALA A 31 -3.40 -18.18 12.43
N PRO A 32 -3.48 -18.20 13.77
CA PRO A 32 -3.07 -17.06 14.60
C PRO A 32 -1.65 -16.57 14.34
N GLU A 33 -0.70 -17.46 14.06
CA GLU A 33 0.70 -17.08 13.81
C GLU A 33 0.84 -16.30 12.50
N VAL A 34 0.11 -16.72 11.46
CA VAL A 34 0.06 -16.04 10.15
C VAL A 34 -0.58 -14.65 10.29
N ARG A 35 -1.69 -14.54 11.02
CA ARG A 35 -2.34 -13.26 11.32
C ARG A 35 -1.41 -12.32 12.09
N ARG A 36 -0.61 -12.85 13.01
CA ARG A 36 0.37 -12.08 13.76
C ARG A 36 1.49 -11.58 12.86
N ALA A 37 2.02 -12.42 11.98
CA ALA A 37 3.03 -12.03 11.00
C ALA A 37 2.52 -10.91 10.07
N ALA A 38 1.29 -11.06 9.55
CA ALA A 38 0.65 -10.02 8.72
C ALA A 38 0.49 -8.69 9.49
N THR A 39 0.09 -8.76 10.76
CA THR A 39 -0.03 -7.56 11.61
C THR A 39 1.31 -6.84 11.79
N ILE A 40 2.38 -7.58 12.03
CA ILE A 40 3.74 -7.01 12.17
C ILE A 40 4.15 -6.34 10.87
N HIS A 41 3.99 -7.03 9.73
CA HIS A 41 4.36 -6.50 8.43
C HIS A 41 3.59 -5.22 8.07
N ILE A 42 2.27 -5.16 8.34
CA ILE A 42 1.46 -3.97 8.11
C ILE A 42 1.96 -2.80 8.97
N LYS A 43 2.31 -3.04 10.24
CA LYS A 43 2.88 -2.01 11.13
C LYS A 43 4.22 -1.49 10.60
N GLU A 44 5.10 -2.39 10.17
CA GLU A 44 6.40 -2.02 9.58
C GLU A 44 6.23 -1.17 8.32
N MET A 45 5.25 -1.50 7.45
CA MET A 45 4.92 -0.67 6.30
C MET A 45 4.44 0.73 6.72
N ILE A 46 3.53 0.83 7.69
CA ILE A 46 3.03 2.12 8.20
C ILE A 46 4.20 2.95 8.74
N ASP A 47 5.05 2.35 9.56
CA ASP A 47 6.22 3.03 10.15
C ASP A 47 7.19 3.51 9.07
N LEU A 48 7.41 2.71 8.02
CA LEU A 48 8.26 3.06 6.89
C LEU A 48 7.75 4.31 6.18
N PHE A 49 6.43 4.43 5.95
CA PHE A 49 5.82 5.62 5.35
C PHE A 49 5.80 6.82 6.32
N ALA A 50 5.48 6.60 7.60
CA ALA A 50 5.46 7.66 8.60
C ALA A 50 6.81 8.36 8.74
N ARG A 51 7.92 7.61 8.65
CA ARG A 51 9.29 8.16 8.69
C ARG A 51 9.66 9.07 7.52
N GLN A 52 8.88 9.04 6.44
CA GLN A 52 9.10 9.92 5.29
C GLN A 52 8.36 11.26 5.43
N LEU A 53 7.39 11.36 6.33
CA LEU A 53 6.58 12.57 6.48
C LEU A 53 7.35 13.66 7.26
N PRO A 54 7.17 14.94 6.90
CA PRO A 54 7.91 16.06 7.51
C PRO A 54 7.59 16.26 9.00
N ASN A 55 6.41 15.81 9.43
CA ASN A 55 5.93 15.85 10.81
C ASN A 55 6.11 14.52 11.54
N TRP A 56 7.07 13.69 11.13
CA TRP A 56 7.36 12.42 11.79
C TRP A 56 7.55 12.58 13.31
N GLY A 57 7.04 11.61 14.07
CA GLY A 57 6.97 11.66 15.54
C GLY A 57 5.65 12.23 16.08
N GLN A 58 4.85 12.89 15.25
CA GLN A 58 3.51 13.36 15.62
C GLN A 58 2.42 12.32 15.31
N PRO A 59 1.32 12.25 16.10
CA PRO A 59 0.19 11.36 15.83
C PRO A 59 -0.40 11.53 14.42
N GLU A 60 -0.42 12.77 13.90
CA GLU A 60 -0.95 13.09 12.58
C GLU A 60 -0.14 12.43 11.46
N ALA A 61 1.20 12.38 11.58
CA ALA A 61 2.06 11.70 10.61
C ALA A 61 1.73 10.19 10.56
N HIS A 62 1.51 9.58 11.72
CA HIS A 62 1.15 8.17 11.77
C HIS A 62 -0.23 7.91 11.15
N ALA A 63 -1.23 8.73 11.47
CA ALA A 63 -2.56 8.63 10.85
C ALA A 63 -2.52 8.82 9.33
N GLN A 64 -1.73 9.78 8.85
CA GLN A 64 -1.52 10.01 7.43
C GLN A 64 -0.83 8.82 6.75
N ALA A 65 0.21 8.24 7.36
CA ALA A 65 0.88 7.06 6.85
C ALA A 65 -0.06 5.85 6.78
N MET A 66 -0.93 5.64 7.78
CA MET A 66 -1.96 4.61 7.74
C MET A 66 -2.90 4.80 6.55
N ALA A 67 -3.40 6.02 6.33
CA ALA A 67 -4.27 6.33 5.20
C ALA A 67 -3.58 6.07 3.86
N MET A 68 -2.30 6.47 3.73
CA MET A 68 -1.50 6.19 2.53
C MET A 68 -1.39 4.68 2.28
N VAL A 69 -1.04 3.89 3.31
CA VAL A 69 -0.93 2.42 3.19
C VAL A 69 -2.23 1.78 2.74
N CYS A 70 -3.36 2.18 3.33
CA CYS A 70 -4.68 1.71 2.91
C CYS A 70 -4.96 2.06 1.44
N ALA A 71 -4.69 3.30 1.02
CA ALA A 71 -4.90 3.74 -0.35
C ALA A 71 -4.04 2.96 -1.35
N MET A 72 -2.74 2.80 -1.07
CA MET A 72 -1.83 2.03 -1.93
C MET A 72 -2.27 0.58 -2.15
N ILE A 73 -2.63 -0.10 -1.05
CA ILE A 73 -3.06 -1.50 -1.11
C ILE A 73 -4.39 -1.60 -1.87
N GLY A 74 -5.36 -0.74 -1.56
CA GLY A 74 -6.64 -0.69 -2.26
C GLY A 74 -6.48 -0.43 -3.76
N THR A 75 -5.65 0.54 -4.13
CA THR A 75 -5.34 0.84 -5.52
C THR A 75 -4.69 -0.33 -6.23
N THR A 76 -3.76 -1.03 -5.58
CA THR A 76 -3.12 -2.22 -6.17
C THR A 76 -4.13 -3.33 -6.42
N ILE A 77 -5.07 -3.55 -5.49
CA ILE A 77 -6.15 -4.53 -5.65
C ILE A 77 -7.03 -4.16 -6.85
N LEU A 78 -7.47 -2.91 -6.94
CA LEU A 78 -8.35 -2.45 -8.03
C LEU A 78 -7.64 -2.44 -9.38
N ALA A 79 -6.40 -1.96 -9.43
CA ALA A 79 -5.59 -1.89 -10.65
C ALA A 79 -5.29 -3.29 -11.23
N ARG A 80 -5.26 -4.33 -10.40
CA ARG A 80 -5.13 -5.74 -10.83
C ARG A 80 -6.46 -6.40 -11.17
N ALA A 81 -7.58 -5.89 -10.65
CA ALA A 81 -8.91 -6.46 -10.85
C ALA A 81 -9.53 -6.08 -12.19
N VAL A 82 -9.15 -4.93 -12.76
CA VAL A 82 -9.66 -4.42 -14.04
C VAL A 82 -8.87 -5.00 -15.21
N ASP A 83 -9.55 -5.22 -16.33
CA ASP A 83 -8.97 -5.69 -17.60
C ASP A 83 -8.65 -4.54 -18.58
N GLU A 84 -9.02 -3.30 -18.24
CA GLU A 84 -8.73 -2.09 -18.99
C GLU A 84 -7.41 -1.42 -18.53
N PRO A 85 -6.33 -1.43 -19.35
CA PRO A 85 -5.03 -0.89 -18.94
C PRO A 85 -5.09 0.61 -18.58
N ALA A 86 -5.85 1.39 -19.34
CA ALA A 86 -6.01 2.83 -19.10
C ALA A 86 -6.66 3.12 -17.74
N LEU A 87 -7.61 2.28 -17.29
CA LEU A 87 -8.24 2.42 -15.98
C LEU A 87 -7.27 2.05 -14.86
N SER A 88 -6.51 0.96 -15.03
CA SER A 88 -5.46 0.53 -14.10
C SER A 88 -4.42 1.64 -13.85
N GLU A 89 -3.94 2.26 -14.93
CA GLU A 89 -3.02 3.41 -14.88
C GLU A 89 -3.66 4.63 -14.21
N ALA A 90 -4.91 4.95 -14.55
CA ALA A 90 -5.63 6.09 -13.97
C ALA A 90 -5.83 5.95 -12.45
N LEU A 91 -6.14 4.75 -11.96
CA LEU A 91 -6.25 4.45 -10.52
C LEU A 91 -4.93 4.70 -9.79
N CYS A 92 -3.82 4.24 -10.38
CA CYS A 92 -2.48 4.46 -9.82
C CYS A 92 -2.13 5.95 -9.78
N ALA A 93 -2.34 6.67 -10.90
CA ALA A 93 -2.08 8.10 -11.00
C ALA A 93 -2.93 8.93 -10.01
N ALA A 94 -4.23 8.62 -9.88
CA ALA A 94 -5.13 9.29 -8.95
C ALA A 94 -4.69 9.14 -7.49
N THR A 95 -4.16 7.97 -7.13
CA THR A 95 -3.64 7.69 -5.78
C THR A 95 -2.34 8.43 -5.51
N LEU A 96 -1.44 8.46 -6.50
CA LEU A 96 -0.18 9.20 -6.43
C LEU A 96 -0.39 10.70 -6.25
N ALA A 97 -1.39 11.28 -6.94
CA ALA A 97 -1.71 12.70 -6.85
C ALA A 97 -2.24 13.13 -5.48
N GLN A 98 -2.93 12.23 -4.75
CA GLN A 98 -3.53 12.54 -3.46
C GLN A 98 -2.58 12.34 -2.27
N CYS A 99 -1.50 11.60 -2.46
CA CYS A 99 -0.53 11.36 -1.41
C CYS A 99 0.61 12.36 -1.53
N PRO A 100 0.88 13.19 -0.49
CA PRO A 100 2.03 14.07 -0.51
C PRO A 100 3.29 13.22 -0.62
N GLN A 101 4.02 13.40 -1.72
CA GLN A 101 5.34 12.82 -1.84
C GLN A 101 6.24 13.60 -0.89
N ALA A 102 6.98 12.89 -0.05
CA ALA A 102 8.13 13.47 0.58
C ALA A 102 9.15 13.72 -0.54
N ASP A 103 9.11 14.92 -1.13
CA ASP A 103 10.19 15.40 -1.98
C ASP A 103 11.47 15.32 -1.15
N LYS A 104 12.33 14.39 -1.53
CA LYS A 104 13.73 14.33 -1.14
C LYS A 104 14.56 14.10 -2.39
#